data_AF-A0A845I479-F1
#
_entry.id   AF-A0A845I479-F1
#
_cell.length_a   1.000
_cell.length_b   1.000
_cell.length_c   1.000
_cell.angle_alpha   90.00
_cell.angle_beta   90.00
_cell.angle_gamma   90.00
#
_symmetry.space_group_name_H-M   'P 1'
#
loop_
_entity.id
_entity.type
_entity.pdbx_description
1 polymer ?
#
loop_
_entity_poly.entity_id
_entity_poly.type
_entity_poly.pdbx_seq_one_letter_code
_entity_poly.pdbx_strand_id
1 'polypeptide(L)'
;MPTLIPTLQSKGKFSLNWSYLNAIANGVSAIDLGALALRNLHDARQFVREYGFDLDQPAAPRLILQAHAEAVEFICQNFLTPQQAALIPAEVRTPEDPLQLLVYASLRGQQVDLRRMWACAVLKVMHGIFYIDNNLKLRHFHAIRSQVFGSLDEVIRSDGEHYFLTDGEICLPLLHYDRKNNKGRNSILLKLLQKAAYLAADIFDHLGVRLVFATRFECLLALRALQRSHLLSVTNVDAGRTRNTLLDLDAAKIIFNKYRSRIAASEGYPSELLRQMDAELAEQAQPLTRCDNPHSGTGYNSVQVTVRKMIHVQQLDAAPEQDYDVGFFFEYEIQLMDADSYQRSLTGPASHDAYKKRQVDTARTRVFGRELQRWIAQHDAASV
;
A
#
# COMPACT_ATOMS: atom_id res chain seq x y z
N MET A 1 27.22 -44.24 4.40
CA MET A 1 27.00 -42.84 4.83
C MET A 1 28.04 -42.53 5.89
N PRO A 2 28.89 -41.51 5.73
CA PRO A 2 29.83 -41.12 6.77
C PRO A 2 29.08 -40.73 8.04
N THR A 3 29.53 -41.21 9.20
CA THR A 3 28.95 -40.87 10.52
C THR A 3 29.15 -39.37 10.77
N LEU A 4 28.06 -38.64 10.95
CA LEU A 4 28.10 -37.22 11.29
C LEU A 4 28.45 -37.05 12.77
N ILE A 5 29.52 -36.30 13.06
CA ILE A 5 29.93 -35.96 14.43
C ILE A 5 29.63 -34.48 14.68
N PRO A 6 28.87 -34.13 15.72
CA PRO A 6 28.62 -32.73 16.09
C PRO A 6 29.94 -32.00 16.39
N THR A 7 30.15 -30.82 15.81
CA THR A 7 31.36 -30.02 16.06
C THR A 7 31.07 -28.53 15.97
N LEU A 8 31.75 -27.74 16.81
CA LEU A 8 31.81 -26.28 16.76
C LEU A 8 33.18 -25.77 16.32
N GLN A 9 34.10 -26.68 15.98
CA GLN A 9 35.45 -26.32 15.56
C GLN A 9 35.42 -25.70 14.16
N SER A 10 35.66 -24.39 14.08
CA SER A 10 35.74 -23.64 12.83
C SER A 10 37.19 -23.42 12.42
N LYS A 11 37.47 -23.50 11.11
CA LYS A 11 38.79 -23.18 10.54
C LYS A 11 39.11 -21.67 10.58
N GLY A 12 38.13 -20.82 10.91
CA GLY A 12 38.28 -19.37 10.99
C GLY A 12 37.92 -18.80 12.36
N LYS A 13 38.07 -17.48 12.52
CA LYS A 13 37.70 -16.77 13.76
C LYS A 13 36.21 -16.96 14.04
N PHE A 14 35.90 -17.66 15.14
CA PHE A 14 34.53 -17.90 15.58
C PHE A 14 33.92 -16.58 16.06
N SER A 15 33.18 -15.93 15.18
CA SER A 15 32.52 -14.65 15.44
C SER A 15 31.15 -14.65 14.78
N LEU A 16 30.17 -14.09 15.48
CA LEU A 16 28.80 -13.99 15.01
C LEU A 16 28.52 -12.56 14.57
N ASN A 17 27.81 -12.40 13.45
CA ASN A 17 27.26 -11.11 13.07
C ASN A 17 25.99 -10.83 13.87
N TRP A 18 26.17 -10.33 15.10
CA TRP A 18 25.07 -10.05 16.03
C TRP A 18 24.01 -9.12 15.44
N SER A 19 24.37 -8.14 14.61
CA SER A 19 23.39 -7.25 13.96
C SER A 19 22.48 -8.01 13.00
N TYR A 20 23.03 -8.91 12.20
CA TYR A 20 22.29 -9.71 11.23
C TYR A 20 21.46 -10.81 11.94
N LEU A 21 22.02 -11.45 12.96
CA LEU A 21 21.29 -12.41 13.78
C LEU A 21 20.15 -11.77 14.57
N ASN A 22 20.36 -10.56 15.10
CA ASN A 22 19.30 -9.79 15.76
C ASN A 22 18.17 -9.46 14.80
N ALA A 23 18.50 -9.14 13.54
CA ALA A 23 17.49 -8.90 12.52
C ALA A 23 16.64 -10.15 12.24
N ILE A 24 17.28 -11.32 12.15
CA ILE A 24 16.58 -12.60 11.98
C ILE A 24 15.73 -12.92 13.22
N ALA A 25 16.30 -12.86 14.42
CA ALA A 25 15.66 -13.29 15.66
C ALA A 25 14.51 -12.38 16.11
N ASN A 26 14.56 -11.09 15.79
CA ASN A 26 13.54 -10.10 16.18
C ASN A 26 12.67 -9.61 15.01
N GLY A 27 12.82 -10.17 13.81
CA GLY A 27 11.98 -9.82 12.66
C GLY A 27 12.17 -8.38 12.16
N VAL A 28 13.42 -7.91 12.06
CA VAL A 28 13.71 -6.57 11.49
C VAL A 28 13.46 -6.59 9.98
N SER A 29 12.83 -5.53 9.47
CA SER A 29 12.57 -5.36 8.05
C SER A 29 13.85 -5.41 7.22
N ALA A 30 13.80 -6.05 6.06
CA ALA A 30 14.91 -6.04 5.10
C ALA A 30 15.28 -4.62 4.64
N ILE A 31 14.33 -3.67 4.62
CA ILE A 31 14.61 -2.26 4.26
C ILE A 31 15.40 -1.52 5.32
N ASP A 32 15.30 -1.94 6.58
CA ASP A 32 15.99 -1.26 7.67
C ASP A 32 17.41 -1.83 7.89
N LEU A 33 17.80 -2.86 7.12
CA LEU A 33 19.16 -3.40 7.14
C LEU A 33 20.16 -2.43 6.50
N GLY A 34 21.28 -2.19 7.20
CA GLY A 34 22.37 -1.34 6.70
C GLY A 34 23.45 -2.08 5.91
N ALA A 35 23.48 -3.41 5.98
CA ALA A 35 24.45 -4.25 5.28
C ALA A 35 23.94 -5.69 5.19
N LEU A 36 24.44 -6.42 4.19
CA LEU A 36 24.34 -7.87 4.11
C LEU A 36 25.55 -8.53 4.79
N ALA A 37 25.54 -9.86 4.83
CA ALA A 37 26.58 -10.67 5.48
C ALA A 37 27.09 -11.79 4.57
N LEU A 38 27.25 -11.51 3.27
CA LEU A 38 27.73 -12.46 2.27
C LEU A 38 29.25 -12.33 2.14
N ARG A 39 29.97 -13.46 2.12
CA ARG A 39 31.45 -13.43 2.17
C ARG A 39 32.07 -13.21 0.79
N ASN A 40 31.43 -13.70 -0.26
CA ASN A 40 31.95 -13.72 -1.62
C ASN A 40 30.83 -13.95 -2.64
N LEU A 41 31.20 -13.99 -3.92
CA LEU A 41 30.27 -14.21 -5.02
C LEU A 41 29.63 -15.61 -5.00
N HIS A 42 30.29 -16.62 -4.42
CA HIS A 42 29.68 -17.94 -4.25
C HIS A 42 28.50 -17.88 -3.28
N ASP A 43 28.66 -17.23 -2.13
CA ASP A 43 27.57 -16.98 -1.19
C ASP A 43 26.45 -16.17 -1.84
N ALA A 44 26.79 -15.17 -2.66
CA ALA A 44 25.79 -14.37 -3.38
C ALA A 44 24.96 -15.22 -4.36
N ARG A 45 25.58 -16.16 -5.10
CA ARG A 45 24.85 -17.07 -5.98
C ARG A 45 23.94 -18.01 -5.21
N GLN A 46 24.40 -18.55 -4.08
CA GLN A 46 23.54 -19.36 -3.21
C GLN A 46 22.38 -18.56 -2.66
N PHE A 47 22.63 -17.32 -2.21
CA PHE A 47 21.58 -16.41 -1.76
C PHE A 47 20.52 -16.19 -2.84
N VAL A 48 20.92 -15.92 -4.09
CA VAL A 48 20.00 -15.71 -5.22
C VAL A 48 19.18 -16.95 -5.53
N ARG A 49 19.79 -18.14 -5.46
CA ARG A 49 19.10 -19.41 -5.65
C ARG A 49 18.03 -19.63 -4.59
N GLU A 50 18.37 -19.48 -3.32
CA GLU A 50 17.42 -19.63 -2.19
C GLU A 50 16.36 -18.51 -2.17
N TYR A 51 16.68 -17.34 -2.72
CA TYR A 51 15.72 -16.26 -2.92
C TYR A 51 14.67 -16.61 -3.99
N GLY A 52 14.93 -17.61 -4.84
CA GLY A 52 13.98 -18.14 -5.83
C GLY A 52 14.40 -17.93 -7.29
N PHE A 53 15.63 -17.48 -7.55
CA PHE A 53 16.14 -17.30 -8.91
C PHE A 53 17.23 -18.32 -9.22
N ASP A 54 16.89 -19.27 -10.08
CA ASP A 54 17.84 -20.24 -10.61
C ASP A 54 18.65 -19.61 -11.77
N LEU A 55 19.92 -19.32 -11.53
CA LEU A 55 20.81 -18.67 -12.50
C LEU A 55 21.14 -19.56 -13.70
N ASP A 56 20.93 -20.88 -13.60
CA ASP A 56 21.08 -21.79 -14.73
C ASP A 56 19.91 -21.66 -15.72
N GLN A 57 18.81 -21.01 -15.31
CA GLN A 57 17.69 -20.69 -16.20
C GLN A 57 17.93 -19.37 -16.95
N PRO A 58 17.88 -19.36 -18.29
CA PRO A 58 18.18 -18.16 -19.09
C PRO A 58 17.32 -16.93 -18.77
N ALA A 59 16.11 -17.14 -18.24
CA ALA A 59 15.20 -16.06 -17.88
C ALA A 59 15.63 -15.32 -16.60
N ALA A 60 16.26 -16.00 -15.64
CA ALA A 60 16.54 -15.41 -14.32
C ALA A 60 17.53 -14.24 -14.37
N PRO A 61 18.69 -14.32 -15.06
CA PRO A 61 19.58 -13.17 -15.19
C PRO A 61 18.92 -11.95 -15.82
N ARG A 62 18.07 -12.16 -16.82
CA ARG A 62 17.31 -11.09 -17.49
C ARG A 62 16.33 -10.41 -16.54
N LEU A 63 15.59 -11.18 -15.74
CA LEU A 63 14.66 -10.64 -14.75
C LEU A 63 15.38 -9.85 -13.66
N ILE A 64 16.53 -10.33 -13.19
CA ILE A 64 17.35 -9.64 -12.19
C ILE A 64 17.87 -8.30 -12.74
N LEU A 65 18.35 -8.28 -13.99
CA LEU A 65 18.84 -7.07 -14.65
C LEU A 65 17.70 -6.05 -14.86
N GLN A 66 16.52 -6.51 -15.27
CA GLN A 66 15.34 -5.65 -15.42
C GLN A 66 14.93 -5.02 -14.09
N ALA A 67 14.86 -5.82 -13.02
CA ALA A 67 14.55 -5.32 -11.68
C ALA A 67 15.60 -4.34 -11.15
N HIS A 68 16.89 -4.56 -11.47
CA HIS A 68 17.97 -3.62 -11.14
C HIS A 68 17.79 -2.28 -11.86
N ALA A 69 17.56 -2.30 -13.19
CA ALA A 69 17.36 -1.09 -13.97
C ALA A 69 16.14 -0.29 -13.47
N GLU A 70 15.02 -0.97 -13.21
CA GLU A 70 13.82 -0.37 -12.64
C GLU A 70 14.08 0.22 -11.25
N ALA A 71 14.84 -0.48 -10.39
CA ALA A 71 15.19 0.02 -9.06
C ALA A 71 16.02 1.32 -9.12
N VAL A 72 17.01 1.37 -10.00
CA VAL A 72 17.85 2.57 -10.20
C VAL A 72 17.00 3.72 -10.75
N GLU A 73 16.17 3.46 -11.74
CA GLU A 73 15.26 4.47 -12.30
C GLU A 73 14.30 5.01 -11.23
N PHE A 74 13.69 4.13 -10.44
CA PHE A 74 12.79 4.51 -9.36
C PHE A 74 13.49 5.42 -8.34
N ILE A 75 14.70 5.08 -7.91
CA ILE A 75 15.50 5.90 -6.98
C ILE A 75 15.79 7.27 -7.59
N CYS A 76 16.24 7.32 -8.85
CA CYS A 76 16.56 8.56 -9.55
C CYS A 76 15.34 9.48 -9.70
N GLN A 77 14.17 8.92 -10.02
CA GLN A 77 12.96 9.71 -10.27
C GLN A 77 12.24 10.16 -9.00
N ASN A 78 12.27 9.34 -7.93
CA ASN A 78 11.45 9.58 -6.75
C ASN A 78 12.24 10.09 -5.54
N PHE A 79 13.54 9.76 -5.44
CA PHE A 79 14.34 10.06 -4.23
C PHE A 79 15.47 11.06 -4.44
N LEU A 80 15.83 11.36 -5.70
CA LEU A 80 16.98 12.19 -6.04
C LEU A 80 16.57 13.33 -6.96
N THR A 81 17.34 14.43 -6.92
CA THR A 81 17.34 15.44 -7.98
C THR A 81 18.19 14.96 -9.16
N PRO A 82 18.07 15.58 -10.36
CA PRO A 82 18.92 15.23 -11.51
C PRO A 82 20.43 15.31 -11.20
N GLN A 83 20.85 16.26 -10.38
CA GLN A 83 22.24 16.41 -9.93
C GLN A 83 22.65 15.28 -8.98
N GLN A 84 21.80 14.96 -8.00
CA GLN A 84 22.06 13.88 -7.04
C GLN A 84 22.11 12.50 -7.70
N ALA A 85 21.45 12.30 -8.84
CA ALA A 85 21.52 11.04 -9.59
C ALA A 85 22.94 10.73 -10.10
N ALA A 86 23.80 11.74 -10.28
CA ALA A 86 25.21 11.55 -10.62
C ALA A 86 26.06 11.03 -9.45
N LEU A 87 25.55 11.09 -8.22
CA LEU A 87 26.24 10.60 -7.02
C LEU A 87 26.23 9.06 -6.88
N ILE A 88 25.40 8.36 -7.67
CA ILE A 88 25.36 6.90 -7.69
C ILE A 88 26.64 6.39 -8.41
N PRO A 89 27.50 5.59 -7.74
CA PRO A 89 28.69 5.04 -8.37
C PRO A 89 28.36 4.23 -9.63
N ALA A 90 29.18 4.35 -10.69
CA ALA A 90 28.97 3.63 -11.94
C ALA A 90 28.86 2.10 -11.75
N GLU A 91 29.68 1.54 -10.86
CA GLU A 91 29.66 0.12 -10.48
C GLU A 91 28.33 -0.34 -9.87
N VAL A 92 27.52 0.57 -9.31
CA VAL A 92 26.19 0.28 -8.75
C VAL A 92 25.08 0.65 -9.75
N ARG A 93 25.26 1.73 -10.50
CA ARG A 93 24.30 2.25 -11.46
C ARG A 93 24.17 1.37 -12.70
N THR A 94 25.29 0.84 -13.21
CA THR A 94 25.36 0.00 -14.40
C THR A 94 26.41 -1.11 -14.17
N PRO A 95 26.14 -2.07 -13.27
CA PRO A 95 27.03 -3.18 -13.02
C PRO A 95 27.08 -4.12 -14.24
N GLU A 96 28.23 -4.73 -14.51
CA GLU A 96 28.33 -5.83 -15.49
C GLU A 96 27.53 -7.05 -15.03
N ASP A 97 27.55 -7.34 -13.72
CA ASP A 97 26.77 -8.39 -13.07
C ASP A 97 26.05 -7.82 -11.84
N PRO A 98 24.71 -7.74 -11.84
CA PRO A 98 23.93 -7.25 -10.69
C PRO A 98 24.18 -8.02 -9.38
N LEU A 99 24.68 -9.27 -9.44
CA LEU A 99 25.02 -10.03 -8.23
C LEU A 99 26.18 -9.40 -7.45
N GLN A 100 27.02 -8.58 -8.09
CA GLN A 100 28.09 -7.86 -7.41
C GLN A 100 27.54 -6.90 -6.35
N LEU A 101 26.31 -6.39 -6.52
CA LEU A 101 25.68 -5.53 -5.50
C LEU A 101 25.51 -6.27 -4.17
N LEU A 102 25.22 -7.58 -4.19
CA LEU A 102 25.12 -8.40 -2.98
C LEU A 102 26.45 -8.49 -2.23
N VAL A 103 27.55 -8.56 -2.99
CA VAL A 103 28.91 -8.54 -2.44
C VAL A 103 29.24 -7.15 -1.91
N TYR A 104 29.00 -6.09 -2.68
CA TYR A 104 29.23 -4.69 -2.27
C TYR A 104 28.46 -4.32 -1.01
N ALA A 105 27.20 -4.76 -0.89
CA ALA A 105 26.35 -4.57 0.28
C ALA A 105 26.87 -5.29 1.54
N SER A 106 27.82 -6.22 1.40
CA SER A 106 28.42 -6.99 2.48
C SER A 106 29.81 -6.52 2.89
N LEU A 107 30.43 -5.61 2.13
CA LEU A 107 31.79 -5.14 2.39
C LEU A 107 31.88 -4.22 3.64
N ARG A 108 33.10 -3.95 4.15
CA ARG A 108 33.35 -3.05 5.30
C ARG A 108 34.58 -2.16 5.04
N GLY A 109 34.54 -0.88 5.45
CA GLY A 109 35.67 0.08 5.41
C GLY A 109 35.32 1.42 4.72
N GLN A 110 36.09 2.49 4.95
CA GLN A 110 35.69 3.88 4.62
C GLN A 110 35.29 4.16 3.14
N GLN A 111 36.13 3.87 2.14
CA GLN A 111 35.74 4.04 0.71
C GLN A 111 34.76 2.95 0.22
N VAL A 112 34.80 1.82 0.91
CA VAL A 112 33.95 0.65 0.67
C VAL A 112 32.52 0.91 1.15
N ASP A 113 32.34 1.82 2.11
CA ASP A 113 31.05 2.18 2.68
C ASP A 113 30.13 2.90 1.68
N LEU A 114 30.67 3.67 0.72
CA LEU A 114 29.84 4.32 -0.29
C LEU A 114 29.21 3.31 -1.25
N ARG A 115 30.02 2.39 -1.78
CA ARG A 115 29.53 1.29 -2.64
C ARG A 115 28.53 0.43 -1.88
N ARG A 116 28.81 0.11 -0.62
CA ARG A 116 27.88 -0.61 0.27
C ARG A 116 26.55 0.12 0.41
N MET A 117 26.57 1.40 0.79
CA MET A 117 25.35 2.19 1.03
C MET A 117 24.44 2.25 -0.20
N TRP A 118 25.01 2.54 -1.38
CA TRP A 118 24.26 2.59 -2.63
C TRP A 118 23.78 1.21 -3.09
N ALA A 119 24.62 0.17 -2.98
CA ALA A 119 24.22 -1.19 -3.30
C ALA A 119 23.07 -1.66 -2.41
N CYS A 120 23.13 -1.38 -1.10
CA CYS A 120 22.03 -1.64 -0.17
C CYS A 120 20.75 -0.88 -0.58
N ALA A 121 20.85 0.40 -0.94
CA ALA A 121 19.69 1.18 -1.37
C ALA A 121 19.02 0.57 -2.62
N VAL A 122 19.80 0.18 -3.63
CA VAL A 122 19.27 -0.46 -4.85
C VAL A 122 18.67 -1.83 -4.54
N LEU A 123 19.35 -2.69 -3.78
CA LEU A 123 18.85 -4.02 -3.40
C LEU A 123 17.54 -3.97 -2.61
N LYS A 124 17.36 -2.97 -1.74
CA LYS A 124 16.11 -2.74 -1.01
C LYS A 124 14.93 -2.45 -1.95
N VAL A 125 15.16 -1.65 -2.98
CA VAL A 125 14.14 -1.35 -3.99
C VAL A 125 13.88 -2.57 -4.89
N MET A 126 14.94 -3.28 -5.30
CA MET A 126 14.83 -4.56 -6.03
C MET A 126 14.00 -5.59 -5.25
N HIS A 127 14.19 -5.70 -3.94
CA HIS A 127 13.40 -6.58 -3.08
C HIS A 127 11.89 -6.26 -3.17
N GLY A 128 11.52 -4.97 -3.14
CA GLY A 128 10.14 -4.54 -3.36
C GLY A 128 9.60 -4.83 -4.76
N ILE A 129 10.43 -4.68 -5.79
CA ILE A 129 10.08 -5.02 -7.18
C ILE A 129 9.82 -6.51 -7.34
N PHE A 130 10.74 -7.36 -6.86
CA PHE A 130 10.56 -8.81 -6.90
C PHE A 130 9.31 -9.26 -6.15
N TYR A 131 8.99 -8.59 -5.04
CA TYR A 131 7.76 -8.84 -4.31
C TYR A 131 6.51 -8.57 -5.16
N ILE A 132 6.48 -7.45 -5.89
CA ILE A 132 5.38 -7.08 -6.77
C ILE A 132 5.24 -8.08 -7.93
N ASP A 133 6.34 -8.42 -8.60
CA ASP A 133 6.35 -9.31 -9.79
C ASP A 133 5.94 -10.75 -9.47
N ASN A 134 6.23 -11.19 -8.26
CA ASN A 134 5.92 -12.54 -7.79
C ASN A 134 4.63 -12.62 -6.97
N ASN A 135 3.90 -11.50 -6.81
CA ASN A 135 2.62 -11.52 -6.13
C ASN A 135 1.51 -12.06 -7.06
N LEU A 136 1.02 -13.27 -6.77
CA LEU A 136 -0.02 -13.92 -7.57
C LEU A 136 -1.31 -13.10 -7.69
N LYS A 137 -1.72 -12.40 -6.63
CA LYS A 137 -2.94 -11.58 -6.66
C LYS A 137 -2.78 -10.41 -7.63
N LEU A 138 -1.60 -9.77 -7.68
CA LEU A 138 -1.34 -8.69 -8.63
C LEU A 138 -1.33 -9.15 -10.09
N ARG A 139 -0.95 -10.42 -10.37
CA ARG A 139 -1.01 -10.98 -11.73
C ARG A 139 -2.44 -11.08 -12.26
N HIS A 140 -3.41 -11.34 -11.38
CA HIS A 140 -4.84 -11.42 -11.73
C HIS A 140 -5.60 -10.12 -11.43
N PHE A 141 -4.91 -8.99 -11.27
CA PHE A 141 -5.52 -7.73 -10.85
C PHE A 141 -6.64 -7.26 -11.77
N HIS A 142 -6.53 -7.52 -13.09
CA HIS A 142 -7.60 -7.20 -14.04
C HIS A 142 -8.91 -7.93 -13.71
N ALA A 143 -8.84 -9.23 -13.44
CA ALA A 143 -10.00 -10.05 -13.07
C ALA A 143 -10.58 -9.62 -11.70
N ILE A 144 -9.72 -9.40 -10.70
CA ILE A 144 -10.11 -8.89 -9.39
C ILE A 144 -10.90 -7.58 -9.54
N ARG A 145 -10.34 -6.63 -10.29
CA ARG A 145 -10.94 -5.31 -10.53
C ARG A 145 -12.31 -5.42 -11.18
N SER A 146 -12.43 -6.24 -12.22
CA SER A 146 -13.68 -6.45 -12.94
C SER A 146 -14.78 -7.00 -12.02
N GLN A 147 -14.45 -7.98 -11.17
CA GLN A 147 -15.42 -8.58 -10.26
C GLN A 147 -15.82 -7.65 -9.12
N VAL A 148 -14.88 -6.87 -8.57
CA VAL A 148 -15.20 -5.92 -7.49
C VAL A 148 -16.05 -4.77 -8.03
N PHE A 149 -15.64 -4.13 -9.13
CA PHE A 149 -16.41 -3.01 -9.68
C PHE A 149 -17.71 -3.44 -10.35
N GLY A 150 -17.79 -4.64 -10.93
CA GLY A 150 -19.03 -5.13 -11.54
C GLY A 150 -20.22 -5.08 -10.57
N SER A 151 -20.04 -5.53 -9.32
CA SER A 151 -21.13 -5.45 -8.33
C SER A 151 -21.37 -4.05 -7.77
N LEU A 152 -20.37 -3.16 -7.80
CA LEU A 152 -20.57 -1.75 -7.46
C LEU A 152 -21.34 -1.00 -8.56
N ASP A 153 -21.17 -1.41 -9.82
CA ASP A 153 -21.82 -0.80 -10.98
C ASP A 153 -23.33 -1.13 -11.04
N GLU A 154 -23.76 -2.20 -10.36
CA GLU A 154 -25.17 -2.54 -10.19
C GLU A 154 -25.91 -1.55 -9.26
N VAL A 155 -25.19 -0.96 -8.28
CA VAL A 155 -25.76 -0.04 -7.28
C VAL A 155 -25.39 1.42 -7.54
N ILE A 156 -24.29 1.69 -8.25
CA ILE A 156 -23.87 3.04 -8.63
C ILE A 156 -24.32 3.29 -10.07
N ARG A 157 -25.38 4.09 -10.23
CA ARG A 157 -25.93 4.46 -11.53
C ARG A 157 -25.45 5.85 -11.94
N SER A 158 -25.40 6.08 -13.24
CA SER A 158 -25.12 7.41 -13.81
C SER A 158 -26.32 7.87 -14.63
N ASP A 159 -26.62 9.17 -14.52
CA ASP A 159 -27.58 9.88 -15.36
C ASP A 159 -26.90 11.16 -15.84
N GLY A 160 -26.40 11.13 -17.08
CA GLY A 160 -25.50 12.16 -17.61
C GLY A 160 -24.22 12.29 -16.78
N GLU A 161 -23.98 13.49 -16.26
CA GLU A 161 -22.81 13.83 -15.42
C GLU A 161 -23.04 13.52 -13.93
N HIS A 162 -24.24 13.08 -13.54
CA HIS A 162 -24.60 12.84 -12.15
C HIS A 162 -24.52 11.35 -11.81
N TYR A 163 -24.00 11.05 -10.62
CA TYR A 163 -23.92 9.69 -10.08
C TYR A 163 -24.89 9.52 -8.92
N PHE A 164 -25.42 8.30 -8.78
CA PHE A 164 -26.37 7.95 -7.74
C PHE A 164 -26.03 6.59 -7.15
N LEU A 165 -26.18 6.43 -5.84
CA LEU A 165 -26.15 5.15 -5.16
C LEU A 165 -27.59 4.69 -4.90
N THR A 166 -27.98 3.52 -5.39
CA THR A 166 -29.32 2.96 -5.18
C THR A 166 -29.31 1.46 -4.90
N ASP A 167 -30.14 1.05 -3.94
CA ASP A 167 -30.46 -0.36 -3.67
C ASP A 167 -31.87 -0.75 -4.18
N GLY A 168 -32.51 0.13 -4.97
CA GLY A 168 -33.89 -0.01 -5.44
C GLY A 168 -34.96 0.52 -4.49
N GLU A 169 -34.68 0.67 -3.19
CA GLU A 169 -35.59 1.31 -2.23
C GLU A 169 -35.27 2.79 -2.05
N ILE A 170 -33.98 3.12 -1.94
CA ILE A 170 -33.51 4.51 -1.84
C ILE A 170 -32.57 4.83 -3.00
N CYS A 171 -32.49 6.12 -3.34
CA CYS A 171 -31.58 6.65 -4.34
C CYS A 171 -30.92 7.89 -3.76
N LEU A 172 -29.61 7.83 -3.56
CA LEU A 172 -28.81 8.88 -2.95
C LEU A 172 -27.95 9.55 -4.04
N PRO A 173 -28.03 10.88 -4.23
CA PRO A 173 -27.14 11.59 -5.14
C PRO A 173 -25.71 11.59 -4.61
N LEU A 174 -24.76 11.31 -5.50
CA LEU A 174 -23.34 11.41 -5.23
C LEU A 174 -22.84 12.76 -5.75
N LEU A 175 -22.22 13.55 -4.87
CA LEU A 175 -21.53 14.78 -5.27
C LEU A 175 -20.25 14.46 -6.04
N HIS A 176 -19.60 13.35 -5.68
CA HIS A 176 -18.40 12.88 -6.34
C HIS A 176 -18.28 11.37 -6.18
N TYR A 177 -17.90 10.71 -7.27
CA TYR A 177 -17.60 9.30 -7.32
C TYR A 177 -16.21 9.14 -7.93
N ASP A 178 -15.32 8.50 -7.18
CA ASP A 178 -13.99 8.19 -7.66
C ASP A 178 -13.71 6.70 -7.45
N ARG A 179 -13.47 5.99 -8.55
CA ARG A 179 -12.84 4.68 -8.48
C ARG A 179 -11.38 4.96 -8.25
N LYS A 180 -10.84 4.53 -7.10
CA LYS A 180 -9.39 4.48 -6.88
C LYS A 180 -8.82 3.46 -7.86
N ASN A 181 -8.66 3.90 -9.11
CA ASN A 181 -8.08 3.14 -10.18
C ASN A 181 -6.61 2.98 -9.86
N ASN A 182 -6.08 1.85 -10.30
CA ASN A 182 -4.77 1.33 -9.95
C ASN A 182 -3.75 2.44 -9.66
N LYS A 183 -3.29 2.50 -8.40
CA LYS A 183 -2.07 3.23 -8.08
C LYS A 183 -0.97 2.54 -8.90
N GLY A 184 -0.40 3.23 -9.88
CA GLY A 184 0.62 2.65 -10.77
C GLY A 184 1.73 1.95 -9.99
N ARG A 185 2.41 0.99 -10.61
CA ARG A 185 3.45 0.14 -9.99
C ARG A 185 4.38 0.89 -9.01
N ASN A 186 4.81 2.10 -9.38
CA ASN A 186 5.64 2.98 -8.53
C ASN A 186 5.00 3.35 -7.19
N SER A 187 3.69 3.56 -7.14
CA SER A 187 2.96 3.86 -5.89
C SER A 187 2.78 2.63 -5.00
N ILE A 188 2.66 1.42 -5.58
CA ILE A 188 2.69 0.17 -4.82
C ILE A 188 4.06 0.01 -4.17
N LEU A 189 5.12 0.13 -4.99
CA LEU A 189 6.50 0.06 -4.54
C LEU A 189 6.78 1.09 -3.44
N LEU A 190 6.36 2.35 -3.63
CA LEU A 190 6.55 3.40 -2.64
C LEU A 190 5.88 3.08 -1.28
N LYS A 191 4.65 2.55 -1.31
CA LYS A 191 3.95 2.13 -0.09
C LYS A 191 4.67 0.98 0.62
N LEU A 192 5.17 -0.02 -0.13
CA LEU A 192 5.92 -1.15 0.43
C LEU A 192 7.20 -0.67 1.13
N LEU A 193 7.90 0.29 0.53
CA LEU A 193 9.12 0.87 1.10
C LEU A 193 8.84 1.73 2.36
N GLN A 194 7.61 2.22 2.54
CA GLN A 194 7.21 3.02 3.72
C GLN A 194 6.96 2.16 4.97
N LYS A 195 6.35 0.97 4.83
CA LYS A 195 5.84 0.19 5.98
C LYS A 195 6.88 -0.78 6.53
N ALA A 196 6.98 -0.86 7.87
CA ALA A 196 8.00 -1.65 8.57
C ALA A 196 7.88 -3.15 8.28
N ALA A 197 6.66 -3.68 8.26
CA ALA A 197 6.39 -5.05 7.90
C ALA A 197 6.02 -5.11 6.42
N TYR A 198 6.75 -5.90 5.62
CA TYR A 198 6.34 -6.28 4.27
C TYR A 198 5.13 -7.22 4.38
N LEU A 199 3.98 -6.71 4.79
CA LEU A 199 2.77 -7.51 4.83
C LEU A 199 2.16 -7.54 3.43
N ALA A 200 1.93 -8.74 2.94
CA ALA A 200 1.07 -9.01 1.77
C ALA A 200 -0.32 -8.38 1.88
N ALA A 201 -0.75 -8.03 3.10
CA ALA A 201 -1.98 -7.30 3.37
C ALA A 201 -2.03 -5.89 2.77
N ASP A 202 -0.89 -5.26 2.46
CA ASP A 202 -0.84 -3.84 2.12
C ASP A 202 -1.10 -3.53 0.65
N ILE A 203 -1.02 -4.54 -0.22
CA ILE A 203 -1.42 -4.41 -1.64
C ILE A 203 -2.95 -4.22 -1.76
N PHE A 204 -3.72 -4.60 -0.75
CA PHE A 204 -5.18 -4.47 -0.78
C PHE A 204 -5.67 -3.01 -0.71
N ASP A 205 -4.81 -2.05 -0.31
CA ASP A 205 -5.13 -0.60 -0.36
C ASP A 205 -5.10 -0.02 -1.80
N HIS A 206 -5.10 -0.86 -2.83
CA HIS A 206 -5.00 -0.46 -4.24
C HIS A 206 -6.30 -0.56 -5.03
N LEU A 207 -7.34 -1.15 -4.43
CA LEU A 207 -8.65 -1.25 -5.04
C LEU A 207 -9.70 -0.71 -4.08
N GLY A 208 -10.46 0.28 -4.54
CA GLY A 208 -11.52 0.84 -3.73
C GLY A 208 -12.29 1.93 -4.44
N VAL A 209 -13.35 2.39 -3.79
CA VAL A 209 -14.19 3.48 -4.26
C VAL A 209 -14.32 4.54 -3.20
N ARG A 210 -14.40 5.79 -3.65
CA ARG A 210 -14.77 6.94 -2.82
C ARG A 210 -16.12 7.44 -3.28
N LEU A 211 -17.04 7.53 -2.33
CA LEU A 211 -18.39 8.03 -2.48
C LEU A 211 -18.51 9.29 -1.63
N VAL A 212 -18.83 10.41 -2.26
CA VAL A 212 -18.99 11.70 -1.59
C VAL A 212 -20.46 12.11 -1.63
N PHE A 213 -21.02 12.40 -0.47
CA PHE A 213 -22.39 12.86 -0.28
C PHE A 213 -22.40 14.29 0.27
N ALA A 214 -23.56 14.95 0.27
CA ALA A 214 -23.67 16.30 0.80
C ALA A 214 -23.57 16.33 2.33
N THR A 215 -24.09 15.31 3.01
CA THR A 215 -24.24 15.27 4.47
C THR A 215 -23.78 13.94 5.07
N ARG A 216 -23.52 13.92 6.38
CA ARG A 216 -23.18 12.71 7.13
C ARG A 216 -24.36 11.75 7.25
N PHE A 217 -25.59 12.24 7.22
CA PHE A 217 -26.78 11.38 7.19
C PHE A 217 -26.93 10.62 5.88
N GLU A 218 -26.55 11.21 4.75
CA GLU A 218 -26.49 10.49 3.48
C GLU A 218 -25.41 9.39 3.53
N CYS A 219 -24.25 9.64 4.16
CA CYS A 219 -23.26 8.59 4.41
C CYS A 219 -23.84 7.44 5.27
N LEU A 220 -24.64 7.74 6.30
CA LEU A 220 -25.34 6.72 7.11
C LEU A 220 -26.32 5.91 6.25
N LEU A 221 -27.12 6.57 5.42
CA LEU A 221 -28.06 5.91 4.51
C LEU A 221 -27.34 5.09 3.45
N ALA A 222 -26.19 5.56 2.97
CA ALA A 222 -25.34 4.84 2.03
C ALA A 222 -24.78 3.54 2.63
N LEU A 223 -24.35 3.54 3.90
CA LEU A 223 -23.97 2.30 4.60
C LEU A 223 -25.11 1.29 4.62
N ARG A 224 -26.34 1.74 4.88
CA ARG A 224 -27.53 0.89 4.86
C ARG A 224 -27.83 0.35 3.45
N ALA A 225 -27.78 1.20 2.41
CA ALA A 225 -27.98 0.77 1.02
C ALA A 225 -26.95 -0.30 0.62
N LEU A 226 -25.66 -0.03 0.85
CA LEU A 226 -24.59 -0.98 0.52
C LEU A 226 -24.71 -2.30 1.30
N GLN A 227 -25.21 -2.26 2.53
CA GLN A 227 -25.51 -3.45 3.33
C GLN A 227 -26.68 -4.25 2.77
N ARG A 228 -27.77 -3.58 2.34
CA ARG A 228 -28.94 -4.21 1.71
C ARG A 228 -28.63 -4.80 0.34
N SER A 229 -27.73 -4.18 -0.41
CA SER A 229 -27.20 -4.72 -1.67
C SER A 229 -26.13 -5.80 -1.46
N HIS A 230 -25.87 -6.22 -0.22
CA HIS A 230 -24.89 -7.27 0.14
C HIS A 230 -23.43 -6.97 -0.25
N LEU A 231 -23.10 -5.72 -0.60
CA LEU A 231 -21.72 -5.28 -0.83
C LEU A 231 -20.96 -5.09 0.47
N LEU A 232 -21.67 -4.72 1.54
CA LEU A 232 -21.18 -4.68 2.91
C LEU A 232 -21.84 -5.79 3.74
N SER A 233 -21.14 -6.91 3.92
CA SER A 233 -21.52 -7.94 4.90
C SER A 233 -20.60 -7.89 6.11
N VAL A 234 -21.18 -7.86 7.31
CA VAL A 234 -20.43 -7.87 8.58
C VAL A 234 -19.45 -9.04 8.65
N THR A 235 -19.80 -10.20 8.09
CA THR A 235 -18.92 -11.39 8.04
C THR A 235 -17.66 -11.19 7.20
N ASN A 236 -17.68 -10.24 6.27
CA ASN A 236 -16.60 -9.94 5.35
C ASN A 236 -15.93 -8.59 5.63
N VAL A 237 -16.41 -7.83 6.62
CA VAL A 237 -15.74 -6.59 7.06
C VAL A 237 -14.48 -6.94 7.84
N ASP A 238 -13.36 -6.32 7.47
CA ASP A 238 -12.14 -6.36 8.27
C ASP A 238 -12.25 -5.32 9.40
N ALA A 239 -12.47 -5.81 10.62
CA ALA A 239 -12.62 -4.96 11.80
C ALA A 239 -11.32 -4.22 12.20
N GLY A 240 -10.15 -4.74 11.83
CA GLY A 240 -8.85 -4.12 12.12
C GLY A 240 -8.52 -2.98 11.17
N ARG A 241 -9.11 -2.98 9.97
CA ARG A 241 -8.87 -1.98 8.91
C ARG A 241 -10.02 -1.00 8.69
N THR A 242 -11.19 -1.28 9.26
CA THR A 242 -12.36 -0.40 9.19
C THR A 242 -12.24 0.74 10.20
N ARG A 243 -12.45 1.98 9.74
CA ARG A 243 -12.30 3.20 10.54
C ARG A 243 -13.48 4.14 10.31
N ASN A 244 -13.94 4.77 11.38
CA ASN A 244 -14.97 5.79 11.32
C ASN A 244 -14.50 7.02 12.09
N THR A 245 -14.16 8.07 11.37
CA THR A 245 -13.84 9.40 11.93
C THR A 245 -14.86 10.46 11.50
N LEU A 246 -15.93 10.07 10.79
CA LEU A 246 -16.91 11.00 10.23
C LEU A 246 -18.22 11.04 11.00
N LEU A 247 -18.72 9.88 11.44
CA LEU A 247 -20.10 9.72 11.86
C LEU A 247 -20.17 9.16 13.28
N ASP A 248 -20.52 10.01 14.24
CA ASP A 248 -20.89 9.56 15.59
C ASP A 248 -22.25 8.84 15.51
N LEU A 249 -22.22 7.50 15.60
CA LEU A 249 -23.41 6.66 15.38
C LEU A 249 -24.46 6.83 16.48
N ASP A 250 -24.04 7.12 17.72
CA ASP A 250 -24.97 7.28 18.84
C ASP A 250 -25.72 8.61 18.73
N ALA A 251 -25.01 9.70 18.46
CA ALA A 251 -25.63 11.00 18.19
C ALA A 251 -26.51 10.95 16.93
N ALA A 252 -26.02 10.33 15.84
CA ALA A 252 -26.78 10.19 14.61
C ALA A 252 -28.07 9.39 14.81
N LYS A 253 -28.06 8.34 15.65
CA LYS A 253 -29.27 7.56 15.99
C LYS A 253 -30.33 8.41 16.69
N ILE A 254 -29.94 9.25 17.65
CA ILE A 254 -30.87 10.12 18.38
C ILE A 254 -31.56 11.08 17.40
N ILE A 255 -30.77 11.77 16.60
CA ILE A 255 -31.27 12.75 15.62
C ILE A 255 -32.11 12.03 14.54
N PHE A 256 -31.65 10.91 13.99
CA PHE A 256 -32.42 10.15 13.00
C PHE A 256 -33.80 9.78 13.54
N ASN A 257 -33.89 9.28 14.78
CA ASN A 257 -35.17 8.91 15.38
C ASN A 257 -36.11 10.11 15.60
N LYS A 258 -35.56 11.28 15.94
CA LYS A 258 -36.32 12.54 16.06
C LYS A 258 -36.94 12.96 14.72
N TYR A 259 -36.23 12.77 13.61
CA TYR A 259 -36.64 13.23 12.28
C TYR A 259 -37.28 12.14 11.40
N ARG A 260 -37.25 10.85 11.79
CA ARG A 260 -37.67 9.70 10.95
C ARG A 260 -39.05 9.86 10.34
N SER A 261 -40.03 10.36 11.09
CA SER A 261 -41.41 10.48 10.62
C SER A 261 -41.55 11.58 9.57
N ARG A 262 -40.75 12.65 9.69
CA ARG A 262 -40.69 13.74 8.70
C ARG A 262 -40.02 13.29 7.41
N ILE A 263 -38.94 12.49 7.51
CA ILE A 263 -38.29 11.87 6.35
C ILE A 263 -39.30 10.98 5.61
N ALA A 264 -39.99 10.09 6.33
CA ALA A 264 -40.95 9.16 5.74
C ALA A 264 -42.16 9.85 5.08
N ALA A 265 -42.55 11.03 5.57
CA ALA A 265 -43.64 11.83 5.02
C ALA A 265 -43.21 12.79 3.90
N SER A 266 -41.91 12.86 3.56
CA SER A 266 -41.42 13.80 2.55
C SER A 266 -41.79 13.34 1.15
N GLU A 267 -42.31 14.25 0.33
CA GLU A 267 -42.50 14.03 -1.10
C GLU A 267 -41.17 14.24 -1.83
N GLY A 268 -40.55 13.16 -2.30
CA GLY A 268 -39.25 13.21 -2.99
C GLY A 268 -38.04 13.24 -2.05
N TYR A 269 -36.92 13.77 -2.54
CA TYR A 269 -35.65 13.74 -1.83
C TYR A 269 -35.53 14.87 -0.80
N PRO A 270 -35.46 14.60 0.53
CA PRO A 270 -35.57 15.64 1.56
C PRO A 270 -34.22 16.31 1.87
N SER A 271 -33.58 16.90 0.86
CA SER A 271 -32.23 17.49 0.97
C SER A 271 -32.10 18.54 2.09
N GLU A 272 -33.06 19.46 2.21
CA GLU A 272 -33.04 20.49 3.26
C GLU A 272 -33.20 19.90 4.66
N LEU A 273 -34.01 18.85 4.81
CA LEU A 273 -34.17 18.17 6.09
C LEU A 273 -32.87 17.45 6.49
N LEU A 274 -32.20 16.80 5.54
CA LEU A 274 -30.92 16.14 5.77
C LEU A 274 -29.83 17.13 6.16
N ARG A 275 -29.81 18.33 5.53
CA ARG A 275 -28.91 19.42 5.94
C ARG A 275 -29.20 19.93 7.35
N GLN A 276 -30.48 20.09 7.71
CA GLN A 276 -30.87 20.46 9.07
C GLN A 276 -30.39 19.42 10.10
N MET A 277 -30.60 18.14 9.81
CA MET A 277 -30.15 17.05 10.67
C MET A 277 -28.63 17.03 10.81
N ASP A 278 -27.90 17.27 9.72
CA ASP A 278 -26.43 17.33 9.73
C ASP A 278 -25.91 18.48 10.60
N ALA A 279 -26.52 19.67 10.52
CA ALA A 279 -26.16 20.80 11.38
C ALA A 279 -26.36 20.44 12.87
N GLU A 280 -27.49 19.83 13.24
CA GLU A 280 -27.73 19.36 14.61
C GLU A 280 -26.72 18.29 15.05
N LEU A 281 -26.29 17.42 14.14
CA LEU A 281 -25.24 16.42 14.41
C LEU A 281 -23.88 17.09 14.64
N ALA A 282 -23.57 18.19 13.94
CA ALA A 282 -22.32 18.94 14.14
C ALA A 282 -22.21 19.49 15.57
N GLU A 283 -23.33 19.91 16.15
CA GLU A 283 -23.39 20.50 17.49
C GLU A 283 -23.32 19.44 18.61
N GLN A 284 -23.86 18.24 18.36
CA GLN A 284 -23.99 17.19 19.38
C GLN A 284 -22.93 16.09 19.32
N ALA A 285 -22.28 15.89 18.15
CA ALA A 285 -21.34 14.80 17.97
C ALA A 285 -20.06 14.99 18.79
N GLN A 286 -19.56 13.89 19.35
CA GLN A 286 -18.26 13.89 20.01
C GLN A 286 -17.12 13.79 18.99
N PRO A 287 -15.94 14.38 19.25
CA PRO A 287 -14.78 14.20 18.39
C PRO A 287 -14.35 12.73 18.33
N LEU A 288 -14.40 12.12 17.15
CA LEU A 288 -13.95 10.75 16.92
C LEU A 288 -12.41 10.72 16.81
N THR A 289 -11.73 10.20 17.84
CA THR A 289 -10.26 10.26 17.97
C THR A 289 -9.51 9.04 17.43
N ARG A 290 -10.17 8.09 16.76
CA ARG A 290 -9.52 6.85 16.29
C ARG A 290 -8.66 7.09 15.04
N CYS A 291 -7.55 7.79 15.23
CA CYS A 291 -6.53 8.08 14.22
C CYS A 291 -5.32 7.14 14.39
N ASP A 292 -5.44 5.89 13.92
CA ASP A 292 -4.33 4.92 13.96
C ASP A 292 -3.30 5.12 12.82
N ASN A 293 -3.34 6.26 12.12
CA ASN A 293 -2.36 6.58 11.07
C ASN A 293 -1.63 7.90 11.39
N PRO A 294 -0.33 7.85 11.73
CA PRO A 294 0.45 9.04 12.07
C PRO A 294 0.63 10.04 10.92
N HIS A 295 0.20 9.69 9.70
CA HIS A 295 0.30 10.55 8.52
C HIS A 295 -1.05 11.16 8.07
N SER A 296 -2.16 10.75 8.67
CA SER A 296 -3.47 11.38 8.44
C SER A 296 -3.47 12.77 9.10
N GLY A 297 -3.66 13.83 8.31
CA GLY A 297 -3.68 15.18 8.85
C GLY A 297 -4.87 15.41 9.79
N THR A 298 -4.71 16.32 10.75
CA THR A 298 -5.80 16.85 11.57
C THR A 298 -6.88 17.44 10.64
N GLY A 299 -8.12 16.94 10.74
CA GLY A 299 -9.27 17.40 9.92
C GLY A 299 -9.69 16.49 8.76
N TYR A 300 -9.09 15.30 8.62
CA TYR A 300 -9.53 14.28 7.66
C TYR A 300 -10.56 13.32 8.27
N ASN A 301 -11.83 13.51 7.94
CA ASN A 301 -12.92 12.68 8.44
C ASN A 301 -13.54 11.83 7.31
N SER A 302 -13.62 10.52 7.50
CA SER A 302 -14.30 9.62 6.57
C SER A 302 -14.76 8.35 7.27
N VAL A 303 -15.70 7.63 6.65
CA VAL A 303 -15.94 6.21 6.98
C VAL A 303 -15.18 5.38 5.96
N GLN A 304 -14.22 4.59 6.41
CA GLN A 304 -13.44 3.66 5.60
C GLN A 304 -13.79 2.26 6.02
N VAL A 305 -14.41 1.49 5.12
CA VAL A 305 -14.74 0.08 5.37
C VAL A 305 -13.91 -0.77 4.44
N THR A 306 -13.08 -1.64 5.01
CA THR A 306 -12.37 -2.66 4.24
C THR A 306 -13.20 -3.94 4.24
N VAL A 307 -13.54 -4.44 3.05
CA VAL A 307 -14.37 -5.63 2.88
C VAL A 307 -13.70 -6.67 2.01
N ARG A 308 -13.99 -7.94 2.29
CA ARG A 308 -13.46 -9.09 1.55
C ARG A 308 -14.48 -9.59 0.54
N LYS A 309 -14.03 -9.81 -0.70
CA LYS A 309 -14.79 -10.49 -1.75
C LYS A 309 -14.03 -11.71 -2.22
N MET A 310 -14.75 -12.82 -2.42
CA MET A 310 -14.19 -13.99 -3.09
C MET A 310 -14.04 -13.67 -4.58
N ILE A 311 -12.81 -13.80 -5.09
CA ILE A 311 -12.47 -13.59 -6.49
C ILE A 311 -12.20 -14.95 -7.11
N HIS A 312 -12.80 -15.18 -8.27
CA HIS A 312 -12.61 -16.37 -9.08
C HIS A 312 -11.64 -16.07 -10.22
N VAL A 313 -10.60 -16.88 -10.37
CA VAL A 313 -9.66 -16.77 -11.49
C VAL A 313 -9.56 -18.10 -12.21
N GLN A 314 -9.60 -18.03 -13.54
CA GLN A 314 -9.38 -19.21 -14.37
C GLN A 314 -7.95 -19.70 -14.21
N GLN A 315 -7.80 -20.99 -13.98
CA GLN A 315 -6.51 -21.64 -13.86
C GLN A 315 -5.96 -21.92 -15.26
N LEU A 316 -4.77 -21.39 -15.57
CA LEU A 316 -4.14 -21.53 -16.90
C LEU A 316 -3.76 -22.99 -17.22
N ASP A 317 -3.51 -23.81 -16.19
CA ASP A 317 -3.04 -25.19 -16.31
C ASP A 317 -4.03 -26.23 -15.71
N ALA A 318 -5.34 -25.93 -15.65
CA ALA A 318 -6.31 -26.88 -15.12
C ALA A 318 -6.41 -28.12 -16.02
N ALA A 319 -6.32 -29.31 -15.41
CA ALA A 319 -6.70 -30.54 -16.08
C ALA A 319 -8.18 -30.45 -16.49
N PRO A 320 -8.59 -31.05 -17.62
CA PRO A 320 -9.97 -30.96 -18.13
C PRO A 320 -11.05 -31.48 -17.16
N GLU A 321 -10.68 -32.13 -16.06
CA GLU A 321 -11.57 -32.61 -15.00
C GLU A 321 -11.76 -31.62 -13.83
N GLN A 322 -11.04 -30.49 -13.80
CA GLN A 322 -11.23 -29.44 -12.79
C GLN A 322 -12.15 -28.33 -13.33
N ASP A 323 -13.46 -28.52 -13.11
CA ASP A 323 -14.54 -27.68 -13.62
C ASP A 323 -14.81 -26.42 -12.74
N TYR A 324 -13.88 -26.03 -11.87
CA TYR A 324 -14.09 -24.95 -10.90
C TYR A 324 -12.93 -23.94 -10.86
N ASP A 325 -13.26 -22.65 -10.98
CA ASP A 325 -12.31 -21.55 -10.86
C ASP A 325 -11.62 -21.54 -9.49
N VAL A 326 -10.34 -21.17 -9.46
CA VAL A 326 -9.63 -20.99 -8.19
C VAL A 326 -10.14 -19.73 -7.51
N GLY A 327 -10.75 -19.92 -6.33
CA GLY A 327 -11.29 -18.85 -5.50
C GLY A 327 -10.30 -18.38 -4.44
N PHE A 328 -10.13 -17.07 -4.27
CA PHE A 328 -9.44 -16.51 -3.10
C PHE A 328 -10.10 -15.21 -2.62
N PHE A 329 -9.98 -14.91 -1.33
CA PHE A 329 -10.46 -13.62 -0.80
C PHE A 329 -9.49 -12.47 -1.14
N PHE A 330 -10.06 -11.39 -1.67
CA PHE A 330 -9.40 -10.13 -1.92
C PHE A 330 -10.10 -9.03 -1.14
N GLU A 331 -9.32 -8.14 -0.51
CA GLU A 331 -9.86 -7.02 0.26
C GLU A 331 -9.89 -5.77 -0.59
N TYR A 332 -10.96 -4.98 -0.49
CA TYR A 332 -11.08 -3.68 -1.16
C TYR A 332 -11.73 -2.67 -0.21
N GLU A 333 -11.48 -1.38 -0.46
CA GLU A 333 -11.92 -0.29 0.41
C GLU A 333 -13.14 0.43 -0.18
N ILE A 334 -14.18 0.62 0.64
CA ILE A 334 -15.27 1.57 0.37
C ILE A 334 -15.10 2.74 1.32
N GLN A 335 -14.92 3.94 0.76
CA GLN A 335 -14.75 5.17 1.50
C GLN A 335 -15.96 6.10 1.30
N LEU A 336 -16.58 6.53 2.40
CA LEU A 336 -17.68 7.49 2.41
C LEU A 336 -17.21 8.81 3.02
N MET A 337 -17.55 9.93 2.38
CA MET A 337 -17.20 11.29 2.82
C MET A 337 -18.39 12.23 2.64
N ASP A 338 -18.53 13.21 3.54
CA ASP A 338 -19.39 14.37 3.32
C ASP A 338 -18.66 15.44 2.48
N ALA A 339 -19.42 16.45 2.03
CA ALA A 339 -18.90 17.53 1.19
C ALA A 339 -17.75 18.29 1.86
N ASP A 340 -17.88 18.65 3.14
CA ASP A 340 -16.88 19.46 3.83
C ASP A 340 -15.56 18.69 4.02
N SER A 341 -15.64 17.41 4.39
CA SER A 341 -14.44 16.59 4.52
C SER A 341 -13.77 16.32 3.18
N TYR A 342 -14.55 16.20 2.10
CA TYR A 342 -14.00 16.08 0.75
C TYR A 342 -13.27 17.37 0.34
N GLN A 343 -13.87 18.55 0.53
CA GLN A 343 -13.23 19.83 0.23
C GLN A 343 -11.94 20.07 1.03
N ARG A 344 -11.95 19.73 2.33
CA ARG A 344 -10.73 19.77 3.16
C ARG A 344 -9.63 18.83 2.65
N SER A 345 -9.99 17.69 2.06
CA SER A 345 -9.03 16.75 1.47
C SER A 345 -8.35 17.29 0.21
N LEU A 346 -8.96 18.27 -0.47
CA LEU A 346 -8.42 18.93 -1.65
C LEU A 346 -7.53 20.14 -1.30
N THR A 347 -7.90 20.93 -0.29
CA THR A 347 -7.35 22.29 -0.06
C THR A 347 -6.49 22.48 1.19
N GLY A 348 -6.36 21.47 2.06
CA GLY A 348 -5.65 21.60 3.35
C GLY A 348 -4.17 21.19 3.37
N PRO A 349 -3.45 21.33 4.52
CA PRO A 349 -2.13 20.72 4.77
C PRO A 349 -2.17 19.16 4.82
N ALA A 350 -3.37 18.60 4.80
CA ALA A 350 -3.71 17.21 4.55
C ALA A 350 -3.95 16.91 3.06
N SER A 351 -3.64 17.84 2.15
CA SER A 351 -3.80 17.67 0.71
C SER A 351 -3.10 16.41 0.24
N HIS A 352 -3.66 15.80 -0.80
CA HIS A 352 -3.12 14.59 -1.41
C HIS A 352 -1.62 14.74 -1.75
N ASP A 353 -1.19 15.93 -2.17
CA ASP A 353 0.20 16.19 -2.55
C ASP A 353 1.15 16.28 -1.34
N ALA A 354 0.75 16.98 -0.27
CA ALA A 354 1.52 17.03 0.96
C ALA A 354 1.60 15.64 1.63
N TYR A 355 0.52 14.86 1.54
CA TYR A 355 0.51 13.47 1.99
C TYR A 355 1.47 12.60 1.17
N LYS A 356 1.42 12.68 -0.16
CA LYS A 356 2.31 11.93 -1.06
C LYS A 356 3.78 12.29 -0.81
N LYS A 357 4.09 13.56 -0.58
CA LYS A 357 5.45 14.01 -0.22
C LYS A 357 5.95 13.35 1.07
N ARG A 358 5.12 13.31 2.13
CA ARG A 358 5.46 12.61 3.38
C ARG A 358 5.74 11.12 3.15
N GLN A 359 4.98 10.46 2.29
CA GLN A 359 5.23 9.05 1.94
C GLN A 359 6.59 8.86 1.24
N VAL A 360 6.91 9.74 0.30
CA VAL A 360 8.21 9.75 -0.38
C VAL A 360 9.35 9.95 0.61
N ASP A 361 9.23 10.92 1.52
CA ASP A 361 10.27 11.23 2.49
C ASP A 361 10.51 10.06 3.48
N THR A 362 9.44 9.41 3.95
CA THR A 362 9.56 8.22 4.80
C THR A 362 10.23 7.06 4.06
N ALA A 363 9.78 6.73 2.84
CA ALA A 363 10.38 5.66 2.05
C ALA A 363 11.85 5.95 1.74
N ARG A 364 12.17 7.17 1.30
CA ARG A 364 13.54 7.64 1.05
C ARG A 364 14.43 7.45 2.26
N THR A 365 13.94 7.83 3.45
CA THR A 365 14.69 7.73 4.71
C THR A 365 14.99 6.28 5.09
N ARG A 366 14.05 5.37 4.88
CA ARG A 366 14.26 3.94 5.17
C ARG A 366 15.22 3.30 4.16
N VAL A 367 15.04 3.58 2.87
CA VAL A 367 15.87 3.01 1.80
C VAL A 367 17.32 3.47 1.93
N PHE A 368 17.55 4.78 2.00
CA PHE A 368 18.91 5.34 2.09
C PHE A 368 19.53 5.12 3.48
N GLY A 369 18.72 5.13 4.53
CA GLY A 369 19.23 5.18 5.89
C GLY A 369 19.93 6.51 6.20
N ARG A 370 20.29 6.68 7.49
CA ARG A 370 20.82 7.95 7.98
C ARG A 370 22.21 8.30 7.42
N GLU A 371 23.04 7.28 7.17
CA GLU A 371 24.42 7.47 6.69
C GLU A 371 24.44 8.03 5.27
N LEU A 372 23.72 7.40 4.34
CA LEU A 372 23.69 7.83 2.94
C LEU A 372 23.01 9.18 2.78
N GLN A 373 21.93 9.45 3.53
CA GLN A 373 21.27 10.77 3.50
C GLN A 373 22.21 11.91 3.92
N ARG A 374 22.99 11.70 5.00
CA ARG A 374 23.98 12.69 5.46
C ARG A 374 25.07 12.90 4.41
N TRP A 375 25.56 11.82 3.81
CA TRP A 375 26.59 11.89 2.77
C TRP A 375 26.08 12.65 1.54
N ILE A 376 24.87 12.35 1.05
CA ILE A 376 24.25 13.07 -0.08
C ILE A 376 24.14 14.57 0.26
N ALA A 377 23.64 14.93 1.43
CA ALA A 377 23.48 16.34 1.82
C ALA A 377 24.80 17.12 1.85
N GLN A 378 25.91 16.48 2.24
CA GLN A 378 27.24 17.10 2.25
C GLN A 378 27.79 17.36 0.84
N HIS A 379 27.45 16.50 -0.12
CA HIS A 379 27.97 16.58 -1.50
C HIS A 379 27.04 17.37 -2.44
N ASP A 380 25.78 17.57 -2.03
CA ASP A 380 24.84 18.48 -2.70
C ASP A 380 25.26 19.95 -2.49
N ALA A 381 25.70 20.30 -1.28
CA ALA A 381 26.17 21.65 -0.94
C ALA A 381 27.53 22.03 -1.56
N ALA A 382 28.34 21.03 -1.96
CA ALA A 382 29.63 21.26 -2.62
C ALA A 382 29.51 21.43 -4.15
N SER A 383 28.31 21.26 -4.70
CA SER A 383 28.01 21.32 -6.14
C SER A 383 27.29 22.61 -6.56
N VAL A 384 27.11 23.56 -5.62
CA VAL A 384 26.48 24.89 -5.83
C VAL A 384 27.54 25.99 -5.80
#